data_AF-A0A445KAV5-F1
#
_entry.id   AF-A0A445KAV5-F1
#
_cell.length_a   1.000
_cell.length_b   1.000
_cell.length_c   1.000
_cell.angle_alpha   90.00
_cell.angle_beta   90.00
_cell.angle_gamma   90.00
#
_symmetry.space_group_name_H-M   'P 1'
#
loop_
_entity.id
_entity.type
_entity.pdbx_description
1 polymer ?
#
loop_
_entity_poly.entity_id
_entity_poly.type
_entity_poly.pdbx_seq_one_letter_code
_entity_poly.pdbx_strand_id
1 'polypeptide(L)' 'MAAINFAKELAVILMITMIVMLVLEPQPVECAFAVPLNPCTLPECIAQCKKILHAKFMSASCTTGSQGNLCICLG' A
#
# COMPACT_ATOMS: atom_id res chain seq x y z
N MET A 1 -10.25 43.04 -10.33
CA MET A 1 -10.23 42.80 -8.87
C MET A 1 -10.72 41.40 -8.49
N ALA A 2 -11.79 40.87 -9.08
CA ALA A 2 -12.27 39.50 -8.80
C ALA A 2 -11.25 38.38 -9.14
N ALA A 3 -10.62 38.41 -10.32
CA ALA A 3 -9.68 37.37 -10.76
C ALA A 3 -8.43 37.21 -9.88
N ILE A 4 -7.98 38.29 -9.22
CA ILE A 4 -6.80 38.29 -8.35
C ILE A 4 -7.10 37.52 -7.05
N ASN A 5 -8.32 37.64 -6.53
CA ASN A 5 -8.76 36.91 -5.35
C ASN A 5 -8.89 35.41 -5.63
N PHE A 6 -9.45 35.03 -6.78
CA PHE A 6 -9.52 33.60 -7.17
C PHE A 6 -8.14 32.96 -7.33
N ALA A 7 -7.18 33.65 -7.95
CA ALA A 7 -5.82 33.15 -8.10
C ALA A 7 -5.12 32.96 -6.75
N LYS A 8 -5.36 33.87 -5.80
CA LYS A 8 -4.82 33.79 -4.44
C LYS A 8 -5.41 32.62 -3.65
N GLU A 9 -6.73 32.41 -3.71
CA GLU A 9 -7.39 31.28 -3.05
C GLU A 9 -6.91 29.93 -3.63
N LEU A 10 -6.79 29.82 -4.96
CA LEU A 10 -6.22 28.64 -5.62
C LEU A 10 -4.78 28.35 -5.19
N ALA A 11 -3.95 29.39 -5.08
CA ALA A 11 -2.57 29.25 -4.62
C ALA A 11 -2.51 28.78 -3.16
N VAL A 12 -3.38 29.29 -2.28
CA VAL A 12 -3.46 28.86 -0.88
C VAL A 12 -3.90 27.38 -0.79
N ILE A 13 -4.89 26.97 -1.58
CA ILE A 13 -5.35 25.57 -1.62
C ILE A 13 -4.23 24.63 -2.10
N LEU A 14 -3.48 25.03 -3.14
CA LEU A 14 -2.32 24.28 -3.64
C LEU A 14 -1.21 24.15 -2.60
N MET A 15 -0.91 25.22 -1.87
CA MET A 15 0.10 25.20 -0.80
C MET A 15 -0.32 24.28 0.36
N ILE A 16 -1.58 24.36 0.79
CA ILE A 16 -2.12 23.51 1.86
C ILE A 16 -2.08 22.03 1.43
N THR A 17 -2.52 21.71 0.21
CA THR A 17 -2.48 20.33 -0.30
C THR A 17 -1.06 19.79 -0.40
N MET A 18 -0.09 20.59 -0.83
CA MET A 18 1.31 20.16 -0.83
C MET A 18 1.87 19.93 0.58
N ILE A 19 1.57 20.80 1.54
CA ILE A 19 1.99 20.62 2.94
C ILE A 19 1.39 19.35 3.52
N VAL A 20 0.09 19.10 3.29
CA VAL A 20 -0.60 17.89 3.73
C VAL A 20 0.06 16.64 3.12
N MET A 21 0.34 16.65 1.82
CA MET A 21 1.02 15.52 1.15
C MET A 21 2.46 15.29 1.65
N LEU A 22 3.16 16.34 2.08
CA LEU A 22 4.51 16.24 2.65
C LEU A 22 4.51 15.72 4.10
N VAL A 23 3.43 15.97 4.85
CA VAL A 23 3.30 15.56 6.27
C VAL A 23 2.65 14.20 6.42
N LEU A 24 1.78 13.80 5.49
CA LEU A 24 1.25 12.43 5.45
C LEU A 24 2.34 11.48 4.95
N GLU A 25 3.16 11.00 5.87
CA GLU A 25 3.82 9.72 5.69
C GLU A 25 2.73 8.66 5.50
N PRO A 26 2.72 7.89 4.39
CA PRO A 26 1.80 6.78 4.24
C PRO A 26 2.09 5.80 5.35
N GLN A 27 1.25 5.81 6.40
CA GLN A 27 1.32 4.79 7.43
C GLN A 27 1.10 3.46 6.71
N PRO A 28 2.02 2.49 6.83
CA PRO A 28 1.81 1.18 6.27
C PRO A 28 0.61 0.60 7.01
N VAL A 29 -0.57 0.70 6.40
CA VAL A 29 -1.80 0.04 6.85
C VAL A 29 -1.39 -1.41 7.06
N GLU A 30 -1.28 -1.87 8.30
CA GLU A 30 -0.74 -3.17 8.72
C GLU A 30 -0.93 -4.23 7.61
N CYS A 31 0.15 -4.42 6.82
CA CYS A 31 0.07 -4.67 5.37
C CYS A 31 -0.09 -6.15 5.07
N ALA A 32 -1.28 -6.69 5.35
CA ALA A 32 -1.68 -7.96 4.78
C ALA A 32 -1.98 -7.77 3.28
N PHE A 33 -1.16 -8.33 2.40
CA PHE A 33 -1.47 -8.36 0.96
C PHE A 33 -1.60 -9.79 0.47
N ALA A 34 -2.55 -10.01 -0.44
CA ALA A 34 -2.80 -11.29 -1.06
C ALA A 34 -2.20 -11.31 -2.47
N VAL A 35 -1.42 -12.34 -2.79
CA VAL A 35 -0.87 -12.61 -4.12
C VAL A 35 -1.41 -13.95 -4.63
N PRO A 36 -1.93 -14.02 -5.87
CA PRO A 36 -2.37 -15.28 -6.45
C PRO A 36 -1.16 -16.19 -6.67
N LEU A 37 -1.21 -17.40 -6.12
CA LEU A 37 -0.15 -18.39 -6.20
C LEU A 37 -0.76 -19.79 -6.35
N ASN A 38 -0.54 -20.45 -7.48
CA ASN A 38 -1.09 -21.78 -7.75
C ASN A 38 0.01 -22.72 -8.30
N PRO A 39 0.33 -23.83 -7.59
CA PRO A 39 -0.15 -24.22 -6.26
C PRO A 39 0.35 -23.26 -5.17
N CYS A 40 -0.49 -22.93 -4.18
CA CYS A 40 0.02 -22.20 -3.02
C CYS A 40 0.73 -23.17 -2.09
N THR A 41 2.06 -23.20 -2.17
CA THR A 41 2.88 -23.88 -1.18
C THR A 41 3.44 -22.85 -0.21
N LEU A 42 3.43 -23.17 1.09
CA LEU A 42 3.90 -22.26 2.12
C LEU A 42 5.36 -21.79 1.90
N PRO A 43 6.33 -22.64 1.50
CA PRO A 43 7.70 -22.20 1.26
C PRO A 43 7.82 -21.18 0.13
N GLU A 44 7.08 -21.38 -0.95
CA GLU A 44 7.10 -20.54 -2.14
C GLU A 44 6.39 -19.21 -1.90
N CYS A 45 5.29 -19.25 -1.15
CA CYS A 45 4.59 -18.08 -0.62
C CYS A 45 5.53 -17.22 0.23
N ILE A 46 6.23 -17.80 1.22
CA ILE A 46 7.21 -17.08 2.04
C ILE A 46 8.32 -16.48 1.18
N ALA A 47 8.86 -17.22 0.21
CA ALA A 47 9.93 -16.73 -0.66
C ALA A 47 9.49 -15.51 -1.48
N GLN A 48 8.24 -15.47 -1.95
CA GLN A 48 7.69 -14.30 -2.63
C GLN A 48 7.43 -13.15 -1.66
N CYS A 49 6.80 -13.39 -0.52
CA CYS A 49 6.53 -12.35 0.47
C CYS A 49 7.81 -11.66 0.95
N LYS A 50 8.90 -12.42 1.15
CA LYS A 50 10.22 -11.86 1.50
C LYS A 50 10.82 -10.96 0.42
N LYS A 51 10.56 -11.24 -0.87
CA LYS A 51 11.00 -10.38 -1.98
C LYS A 51 10.22 -9.07 -2.04
N ILE A 52 8.98 -9.05 -1.56
CA ILE A 52 8.09 -7.89 -1.63
C ILE A 52 8.25 -7.02 -0.37
N LEU A 53 8.21 -7.63 0.81
CA LEU A 53 8.27 -6.94 2.10
C LEU A 53 9.70 -6.69 2.60
N HIS A 54 10.69 -7.43 2.10
CA HIS A 54 12.07 -7.35 2.56
C HIS A 54 12.18 -7.47 4.10
N ALA A 55 12.72 -6.45 4.76
CA ALA A 55 12.89 -6.40 6.21
C ALA A 55 11.57 -6.31 6.99
N LYS A 56 10.45 -6.00 6.31
CA LYS A 56 9.13 -5.94 6.93
C LYS A 56 8.44 -7.29 7.00
N PHE A 57 8.97 -8.34 6.35
CA PHE A 57 8.33 -9.65 6.36
C PHE A 57 8.18 -10.22 7.78
N MET A 58 6.94 -10.38 8.24
CA MET A 58 6.62 -11.06 9.50
C MET A 58 6.23 -12.52 9.27
N SER A 59 5.24 -12.77 8.41
CA SER A 59 4.75 -14.13 8.14
C SER A 59 4.02 -14.23 6.81
N ALA A 60 3.71 -15.46 6.39
CA ALA A 60 2.89 -15.72 5.22
C ALA A 60 1.93 -16.89 5.48
N SER A 61 0.81 -16.91 4.78
CA SER A 61 -0.19 -17.99 4.86
C SER A 61 -0.75 -18.30 3.49
N CYS A 62 -1.06 -19.57 3.23
CA CYS A 62 -1.80 -19.97 2.04
C CYS A 62 -3.28 -20.09 2.38
N THR A 63 -4.14 -19.47 1.57
CA THR A 63 -5.59 -19.59 1.66
C THR A 63 -6.17 -19.94 0.29
N THR A 64 -7.19 -20.78 0.27
CA THR A 64 -7.94 -21.11 -0.95
C THR A 64 -9.26 -20.37 -0.88
N GLY A 65 -9.39 -19.31 -1.69
CA GLY A 65 -10.60 -18.50 -1.79
C GLY A 65 -11.42 -18.84 -3.03
N SER A 66 -12.53 -18.13 -3.22
CA SER A 66 -13.35 -18.19 -4.44
C SER A 66 -12.58 -17.78 -5.71
N GLN A 67 -11.47 -17.05 -5.55
CA GLN A 67 -10.56 -16.63 -6.62
C GLN A 67 -9.38 -17.59 -6.84
N GLY A 68 -9.37 -18.75 -6.18
CA GLY A 68 -8.30 -19.74 -6.25
C GLY A 68 -7.31 -19.68 -5.09
N ASN A 69 -6.14 -20.27 -5.28
CA ASN A 69 -5.09 -20.33 -4.29
C ASN A 69 -4.37 -18.98 -4.16
N LEU A 70 -4.37 -18.42 -2.96
CA LEU A 70 -3.83 -17.10 -2.61
C LEU A 70 -2.77 -17.25 -1.52
N CYS A 71 -1.68 -16.53 -1.67
CA CYS A 71 -0.64 -16.34 -0.68
C CYS A 71 -0.87 -15.00 0.04
N ILE A 72 -1.13 -15.03 1.33
CA ILE A 72 -1.24 -13.85 2.19
C ILE A 72 0.15 -13.56 2.77
N CYS A 73 0.64 -12.34 2.58
CA CYS A 73 1.89 -11.86 3.13
C CYS A 73 1.61 -10.81 4.21
N LEU A 74 2.24 -10.94 5.37
CA LEU A 74 2.07 -10.06 6.52
C LEU A 74 3.40 -9.38 6.83
N GLY A 75 3.39 -8.06 7.01
CA GLY A 75 4.57 -7.28 7.37
C GLY A 75 4.27 -5.93 8.00
#